data_AF-A0A821NFH9-F1
#
_entry.id   AF-A0A821NFH9-F1
#
_cell.length_a   1.000
_cell.length_b   1.000
_cell.length_c   1.000
_cell.angle_alpha   90.00
_cell.angle_beta   90.00
_cell.angle_gamma   90.00
#
_symmetry.space_group_name_H-M   'P 1'
#
loop_
_entity.id
_entity.type
_entity.pdbx_description
1 polymer ?
#
loop_
_entity_poly.entity_id
_entity_poly.type
_entity_poly.pdbx_seq_one_letter_code
_entity_poly.pdbx_strand_id
1 'polypeptide(L)'
;IVSKIPTSKPQLDAAIYEKVLSTYLMQKKFEELKELLIQWPLNIYNLTSIDQLIRLQMDDERTAKALLECSAVIAEKQGNVSKTLDIYLKMGNAQAFQLIERKNLHAEILPYIEKLMSINRK
;
A
#
# COMPACT_ATOMS: atom_id res chain seq x y z
N ILE A 1 9.35 -5.80 -19.36
CA ILE A 1 10.61 -5.91 -18.57
C ILE A 1 10.35 -6.50 -17.17
N VAL A 2 9.15 -6.36 -16.58
CA VAL A 2 8.78 -6.90 -15.25
C VAL A 2 8.93 -8.43 -15.10
N SER A 3 8.76 -9.23 -16.16
CA SER A 3 8.70 -10.71 -16.04
C SER A 3 10.05 -11.44 -15.88
N LYS A 4 11.17 -10.73 -15.67
CA LYS A 4 12.51 -11.35 -15.65
C LYS A 4 13.29 -11.19 -14.34
N ILE A 5 12.75 -10.47 -13.34
CA ILE A 5 13.43 -10.32 -12.05
C ILE A 5 13.10 -11.55 -11.20
N PRO A 6 14.10 -12.36 -10.79
CA PRO A 6 13.84 -13.52 -9.96
C PRO A 6 13.37 -13.05 -8.58
N THR A 7 12.25 -13.59 -8.08
CA THR A 7 11.70 -13.30 -6.74
C THR A 7 11.80 -14.51 -5.79
N SER A 8 12.42 -15.58 -6.28
CA SER A 8 12.72 -16.83 -5.58
C SER A 8 14.19 -17.19 -5.82
N LYS A 9 14.62 -18.41 -5.52
CA LYS A 9 16.02 -18.82 -5.66
C LYS A 9 16.40 -19.09 -7.13
N PRO A 10 17.56 -18.59 -7.62
CA PRO A 10 18.47 -17.66 -6.95
C PRO A 10 17.89 -16.23 -6.88
N GLN A 11 18.00 -15.60 -5.71
CA GLN A 11 17.46 -14.27 -5.42
C GLN A 11 18.57 -13.21 -5.60
N LEU A 12 18.17 -11.98 -5.95
CA LEU A 12 19.07 -10.82 -5.96
C LEU A 12 19.24 -10.23 -4.56
N ASP A 13 20.19 -9.30 -4.42
CA ASP A 13 20.34 -8.50 -3.22
C ASP A 13 19.11 -7.58 -3.03
N ALA A 14 18.71 -7.36 -1.77
CA ALA A 14 17.58 -6.52 -1.39
C ALA A 14 17.66 -5.11 -2.01
N ALA A 15 18.86 -4.53 -2.07
CA ALA A 15 19.10 -3.21 -2.64
C ALA A 15 18.73 -3.12 -4.13
N ILE A 16 18.79 -4.24 -4.87
CA ILE A 16 18.43 -4.26 -6.28
C ILE A 16 16.91 -4.13 -6.44
N TYR A 17 16.12 -4.87 -5.65
CA TYR A 17 14.66 -4.74 -5.65
C TYR A 17 14.24 -3.34 -5.21
N GLU A 18 14.87 -2.79 -4.17
CA GLU A 18 14.60 -1.44 -3.69
C GLU A 18 14.87 -0.38 -4.77
N LYS A 19 15.97 -0.51 -5.50
CA LYS A 19 16.30 0.37 -6.62
C LYS A 19 15.29 0.28 -7.76
N VAL A 20 14.81 -0.93 -8.06
CA VAL A 20 13.75 -1.12 -9.07
C VAL A 20 12.46 -0.43 -8.62
N LEU A 21 11.97 -0.71 -7.41
CA LEU A 21 10.76 -0.08 -6.86
C LEU A 21 10.88 1.45 -6.82
N SER A 22 12.04 1.95 -6.39
CA SER A 22 12.34 3.40 -6.37
C SER A 22 12.31 4.02 -7.76
N THR A 23 12.76 3.28 -8.79
CA THR A 23 12.72 3.74 -10.19
C THR A 23 11.28 3.88 -10.69
N TYR A 24 10.39 2.94 -10.37
CA TYR A 24 8.97 3.06 -10.71
C TYR A 24 8.32 4.25 -10.00
N LEU A 25 8.66 4.47 -8.73
CA LEU A 25 8.20 5.63 -7.98
C LEU A 25 8.64 6.95 -8.64
N MET A 26 9.94 7.10 -8.94
CA MET A 26 10.50 8.28 -9.61
C MET A 26 9.90 8.53 -11.01
N GLN A 27 9.56 7.47 -11.74
CA GLN A 27 8.92 7.57 -13.06
C GLN A 27 7.41 7.81 -13.00
N LYS A 28 6.83 7.96 -11.79
CA LYS A 28 5.38 8.09 -11.55
C LYS A 28 4.56 6.92 -12.11
N LYS A 29 5.15 5.72 -12.19
CA LYS A 29 4.52 4.47 -12.67
C LYS A 29 3.87 3.73 -11.49
N PHE A 30 2.87 4.36 -10.90
CA PHE A 30 2.28 3.90 -9.64
C PHE A 30 1.43 2.64 -9.78
N GLU A 31 0.77 2.44 -10.91
CA GLU A 31 0.00 1.22 -11.16
C GLU A 31 0.92 0.01 -11.28
N GLU A 32 2.00 0.12 -12.04
CA GLU A 32 2.99 -0.95 -12.17
C GLU A 32 3.74 -1.18 -10.85
N LEU A 33 4.00 -0.11 -10.07
CA LEU A 33 4.54 -0.24 -8.71
C LEU A 33 3.59 -1.05 -7.82
N LYS A 34 2.29 -0.76 -7.84
CA LYS A 34 1.27 -1.48 -7.07
C LYS A 34 1.25 -2.96 -7.45
N GLU A 35 1.29 -3.29 -8.74
CA GLU A 35 1.36 -4.68 -9.21
C GLU A 35 2.61 -5.39 -8.68
N LEU A 36 3.78 -4.75 -8.73
CA LEU A 36 5.02 -5.31 -8.17
C LEU A 36 4.91 -5.53 -6.66
N LEU A 37 4.37 -4.55 -5.93
CA LEU A 37 4.17 -4.66 -4.48
C LEU A 37 3.21 -5.79 -4.12
N ILE A 38 2.21 -6.10 -4.94
CA ILE A 38 1.30 -7.25 -4.77
C ILE A 38 2.02 -8.56 -5.07
N GLN A 39 2.76 -8.64 -6.18
CA GLN A 39 3.39 -9.88 -6.65
C GLN A 39 4.63 -10.28 -5.85
N TRP A 40 5.45 -9.32 -5.42
CA TRP A 40 6.74 -9.61 -4.82
C TRP A 40 6.61 -10.04 -3.34
N PRO A 41 7.31 -11.11 -2.92
CA PRO A 41 7.43 -11.47 -1.52
C PRO A 41 8.02 -10.34 -0.67
N LEU A 42 7.56 -10.18 0.56
CA LEU A 42 7.99 -9.08 1.44
C LEU A 42 9.41 -9.20 1.96
N ASN A 43 9.96 -10.41 1.97
CA ASN A 43 11.25 -10.72 2.56
C ASN A 43 12.43 -10.46 1.60
N ILE A 44 12.16 -10.01 0.37
CA ILE A 44 13.21 -9.78 -0.64
C ILE A 44 13.64 -8.31 -0.74
N TYR A 45 13.00 -7.40 -0.01
CA TYR A 45 13.34 -5.97 0.03
C TYR A 45 12.97 -5.35 1.38
N ASN A 46 13.59 -4.21 1.73
CA ASN A 46 13.22 -3.47 2.93
C ASN A 46 11.93 -2.66 2.70
N LEU A 47 10.83 -3.20 3.21
CA LEU A 47 9.51 -2.60 3.11
C LEU A 47 9.40 -1.23 3.81
N THR A 48 10.16 -0.99 4.87
CA THR A 48 10.18 0.28 5.59
C THR A 48 10.78 1.39 4.74
N SER A 49 11.87 1.09 4.01
CA SER A 49 12.51 2.04 3.09
C SER A 49 11.54 2.47 1.98
N ILE A 50 10.80 1.51 1.41
CA ILE A 50 9.83 1.79 0.34
C ILE A 50 8.63 2.60 0.84
N ASP A 51 8.11 2.26 2.02
CA ASP A 51 7.01 2.98 2.65
C ASP A 51 7.38 4.45 2.96
N GLN A 52 8.60 4.71 3.42
CA GLN A 52 9.10 6.08 3.58
C GLN A 52 9.19 6.82 2.24
N LEU A 53 9.72 6.16 1.20
CA LEU A 53 9.86 6.76 -0.13
C LEU A 53 8.50 7.16 -0.73
N ILE A 54 7.49 6.29 -0.59
CA ILE A 54 6.11 6.55 -1.03
C ILE A 54 5.55 7.80 -0.34
N ARG A 55 5.70 7.90 0.99
CA ARG A 55 5.21 9.05 1.75
C ARG A 55 5.87 10.36 1.33
N LEU A 56 7.17 10.34 1.06
CA LEU A 56 7.89 11.52 0.58
C LEU A 56 7.38 12.03 -0.78
N GLN A 57 6.75 11.17 -1.59
CA GLN A 57 6.18 11.54 -2.88
C GLN A 57 4.66 11.82 -2.85
N MET A 58 4.02 11.67 -1.68
CA MET A 58 2.58 11.90 -1.51
C MET A 58 2.18 13.39 -1.42
N ASP A 59 3.14 14.32 -1.41
CA ASP A 59 2.87 15.76 -1.31
C ASP A 59 2.20 16.37 -2.56
N ASP A 60 2.11 15.62 -3.67
CA ASP A 60 1.38 16.03 -4.88
C ASP A 60 -0.04 15.46 -4.86
N GLU A 61 -1.06 16.32 -4.74
CA GLU A 61 -2.49 15.92 -4.71
C GLU A 61 -2.90 15.06 -5.91
N ARG A 62 -2.25 15.21 -7.06
CA ARG A 62 -2.56 14.44 -8.28
C ARG A 62 -2.11 12.98 -8.20
N THR A 63 -1.10 12.68 -7.39
CA THR A 63 -0.53 11.32 -7.24
C THR A 63 -0.90 10.69 -5.89
N ALA A 64 -1.41 11.48 -4.95
CA ALA A 64 -1.79 11.07 -3.61
C ALA A 64 -2.67 9.82 -3.59
N LYS A 65 -3.67 9.69 -4.48
CA LYS A 65 -4.54 8.52 -4.53
C LYS A 65 -3.79 7.23 -4.89
N ALA A 66 -3.00 7.23 -5.98
CA ALA A 66 -2.28 6.03 -6.42
C ALA A 66 -1.19 5.60 -5.42
N LEU A 67 -0.56 6.58 -4.77
CA LEU A 67 0.41 6.34 -3.70
C LEU A 67 -0.22 5.82 -2.41
N LEU A 68 -1.42 6.30 -2.07
CA LEU A 68 -2.22 5.75 -0.97
C LEU A 68 -2.58 4.28 -1.22
N GLU A 69 -2.94 3.90 -2.45
CA GLU A 69 -3.19 2.50 -2.80
C GLU A 69 -1.93 1.64 -2.61
N CYS A 70 -0.75 2.13 -3.04
CA CYS A 70 0.52 1.44 -2.80
C CYS A 70 0.82 1.28 -1.31
N SER A 71 0.59 2.33 -0.52
CA SER A 71 0.79 2.30 0.94
C SER A 71 -0.17 1.33 1.64
N ALA A 72 -1.40 1.20 1.13
CA ALA A 72 -2.38 0.23 1.64
C ALA A 72 -1.91 -1.21 1.41
N VAL A 73 -1.44 -1.55 0.20
CA VAL A 73 -0.88 -2.87 -0.12
C VAL A 73 0.27 -3.21 0.83
N ILE A 74 1.16 -2.25 1.11
CA ILE A 74 2.25 -2.42 2.06
C ILE A 74 1.72 -2.69 3.48
N ALA A 75 0.76 -1.90 3.95
CA ALA A 75 0.21 -2.04 5.30
C ALA A 75 -0.53 -3.39 5.50
N GLU A 76 -1.28 -3.84 4.50
CA GLU A 76 -1.94 -5.16 4.49
C GLU A 76 -0.92 -6.29 4.59
N LYS A 77 0.13 -6.19 3.77
CA LYS A 77 1.20 -7.18 3.76
C LYS A 77 2.00 -7.20 5.06
N GLN A 78 2.15 -6.07 5.75
CA GLN A 78 2.72 -5.99 7.10
C GLN A 78 1.80 -6.60 8.18
N GLY A 79 0.53 -6.88 7.86
CA GLY A 79 -0.48 -7.26 8.85
C GLY A 79 -0.88 -6.12 9.78
N ASN A 80 -0.52 -4.87 9.45
CA ASN A 80 -0.84 -3.70 10.29
C ASN A 80 -2.27 -3.22 10.01
N VAL A 81 -3.22 -3.87 10.65
CA VAL A 81 -4.66 -3.67 10.44
C VAL A 81 -5.08 -2.21 10.70
N SER A 82 -4.58 -1.58 11.76
CA SER A 82 -4.92 -0.19 12.12
C SER A 82 -4.46 0.79 11.03
N LYS A 83 -3.22 0.64 10.54
CA LYS A 83 -2.67 1.47 9.46
C LYS A 83 -3.41 1.24 8.15
N THR A 84 -3.74 -0.01 7.80
CA THR A 84 -4.54 -0.32 6.61
C THR A 84 -5.91 0.35 6.67
N LEU A 85 -6.59 0.26 7.82
CA LEU A 85 -7.91 0.85 8.01
C LEU A 85 -7.86 2.39 7.85
N ASP A 86 -6.90 3.06 8.47
CA ASP A 86 -6.73 4.52 8.33
C ASP A 86 -6.53 4.93 6.86
N ILE A 87 -5.71 4.19 6.10
CA ILE A 87 -5.46 4.46 4.68
C ILE A 87 -6.74 4.24 3.86
N TYR A 88 -7.48 3.16 4.08
CA TYR A 88 -8.75 2.88 3.39
C TYR A 88 -9.82 3.93 3.67
N LEU A 89 -9.92 4.38 4.93
CA LEU A 89 -10.80 5.46 5.32
C LEU A 89 -10.43 6.78 4.64
N LYS A 90 -9.13 7.11 4.55
CA LYS A 90 -8.63 8.29 3.82
C LYS A 90 -8.98 8.26 2.33
N MET A 91 -8.93 7.10 1.70
CA MET A 91 -9.30 6.93 0.29
C MET A 91 -10.81 6.90 0.04
N GLY A 92 -11.63 6.83 1.09
CA GLY A 92 -13.06 6.62 0.95
C GLY A 92 -13.40 5.29 0.27
N ASN A 93 -12.57 4.26 0.49
CA ASN A 93 -12.68 2.98 -0.20
C ASN A 93 -13.65 2.06 0.54
N ALA A 94 -14.61 1.46 -0.17
CA ALA A 94 -15.56 0.49 0.38
C ALA A 94 -14.89 -0.76 0.97
N GLN A 95 -13.64 -1.06 0.58
CA GLN A 95 -12.82 -2.11 1.20
C GLN A 95 -12.58 -1.88 2.70
N ALA A 96 -12.73 -0.64 3.20
CA ALA A 96 -12.71 -0.36 4.64
C ALA A 96 -13.74 -1.21 5.40
N PHE A 97 -14.98 -1.32 4.87
CA PHE A 97 -16.04 -2.10 5.52
C PHE A 97 -15.72 -3.59 5.55
N GLN A 98 -15.20 -4.14 4.45
CA GLN A 98 -14.80 -5.55 4.38
C GLN A 98 -13.66 -5.86 5.34
N LEU A 99 -12.71 -4.93 5.52
CA LEU A 99 -11.62 -5.09 6.47
C LEU A 99 -12.13 -5.07 7.93
N ILE A 100 -13.03 -4.14 8.26
CA ILE A 100 -13.65 -4.03 9.58
C ILE A 100 -14.36 -5.34 9.95
N GLU A 101 -15.17 -5.86 9.04
CA GLU A 101 -15.94 -7.10 9.24
C GLU A 101 -15.02 -8.31 9.41
N ARG A 102 -14.03 -8.48 8.51
CA ARG A 102 -13.09 -9.62 8.56
C ARG A 102 -12.21 -9.63 9.80
N LYS A 103 -11.86 -8.46 10.34
CA LYS A 103 -10.95 -8.31 11.48
C LYS A 103 -11.69 -7.98 12.78
N ASN A 104 -13.02 -7.97 12.76
CA ASN A 104 -13.90 -7.72 13.92
C ASN A 104 -13.57 -6.39 14.65
N LEU A 105 -13.23 -5.33 13.89
CA LEU A 105 -12.72 -4.05 14.41
C LEU A 105 -13.83 -3.12 14.91
N HIS A 106 -14.99 -3.65 15.31
CA HIS A 106 -16.19 -2.87 15.60
C HIS A 106 -16.00 -1.84 16.74
N ALA A 107 -15.08 -2.09 17.67
CA ALA A 107 -14.74 -1.13 18.72
C ALA A 107 -13.77 -0.03 18.23
N GLU A 108 -12.86 -0.36 17.32
CA GLU A 108 -11.84 0.57 16.82
C GLU A 108 -12.39 1.57 15.80
N ILE A 109 -13.58 1.31 15.25
CA ILE A 109 -14.23 2.18 14.26
C ILE A 109 -15.00 3.34 14.86
N LEU A 110 -15.24 3.37 16.18
CA LEU A 110 -16.04 4.41 16.84
C LEU A 110 -15.58 5.84 16.49
N PRO A 111 -14.27 6.16 16.49
CA PRO A 111 -13.79 7.49 16.09
C PRO A 111 -13.96 7.80 14.59
N TYR A 112 -14.22 6.79 13.77
CA TYR A 112 -14.24 6.87 12.31
C TYR A 112 -15.65 6.75 11.72
N ILE A 113 -16.70 6.68 12.55
CA ILE A 113 -18.09 6.47 12.13
C ILE A 113 -18.57 7.54 11.15
N GLU A 114 -18.29 8.82 11.40
CA GLU A 114 -18.70 9.90 10.48
C GLU A 114 -18.12 9.73 9.07
N LYS A 115 -16.84 9.36 9.01
CA LYS A 115 -16.13 9.12 7.75
C LYS A 115 -16.69 7.89 7.05
N LEU A 116 -16.93 6.80 7.77
CA LEU A 116 -17.59 5.61 7.24
C LEU A 116 -18.99 5.91 6.68
N MET A 117 -19.81 6.68 7.41
CA MET A 117 -21.14 7.07 6.93
C MET A 117 -21.10 7.88 5.64
N SER A 118 -20.08 8.76 5.47
CA SER A 118 -19.89 9.52 4.23
C SER A 118 -19.50 8.64 3.03
N ILE A 119 -18.77 7.55 3.27
CA ILE A 119 -18.35 6.60 2.22
C ILE A 119 -19.57 5.82 1.73
N ASN A 120 -20.44 5.37 2.64
CA ASN A 120 -21.63 4.57 2.31
C ASN A 120 -22.73 5.36 1.57
N ARG A 121 -22.67 6.69 1.56
CA ARG A 121 -23.68 7.55 0.90
C ARG A 121 -23.39 7.83 -0.59
N LYS A 122 -22.24 7.40 -1.11
CA LYS A 122 -21.90 7.51 -2.54
C LYS A 122 -22.23 6.23 -3.28
#